data_AF-A0A395YF71-F1
#
_entry.id   AF-A0A395YF71-F1
#
_cell.length_a   1.000
_cell.length_b   1.000
_cell.length_c   1.000
_cell.angle_alpha   90.00
_cell.angle_beta   90.00
_cell.angle_gamma   90.00
#
_symmetry.space_group_name_H-M   'P 1'
#
loop_
_entity.id
_entity.type
_entity.pdbx_description
1 polymer ?
#
loop_
_entity_poly.entity_id
_entity_poly.type
_entity_poly.pdbx_seq_one_letter_code
_entity_poly.pdbx_strand_id
1 'polypeptide(L)'
;MKKKWIIICSLILFVSLIIVYTGIQRTHTFTLTEINGTSLKEEQIQPIFGIVKVSGNCDTDVVFTDVETGVTYTIGYITSGVSEKIRLQRGKWYTVNGAGNLTINPVNLRIE
;
A
#
# COMPACT_ATOMS: atom_id res chain seq x y z
N MET A 1 -26.49 -23.17 27.73
CA MET A 1 -25.35 -23.94 27.18
C MET A 1 -24.92 -23.48 25.78
N LYS A 2 -25.85 -23.31 24.81
CA LYS A 2 -25.51 -22.95 23.41
C LYS A 2 -24.95 -21.54 23.19
N LYS A 3 -25.38 -20.54 23.97
CA LYS A 3 -24.94 -19.13 23.83
C LYS A 3 -23.43 -18.94 24.09
N LYS A 4 -22.85 -19.68 25.05
CA LYS A 4 -21.41 -19.64 25.36
C LYS A 4 -20.56 -20.22 24.21
N TRP A 5 -21.02 -21.31 23.58
CA TRP A 5 -20.37 -21.89 22.40
C TRP A 5 -20.41 -20.96 21.19
N ILE A 6 -21.54 -20.28 20.95
CA ILE A 6 -21.65 -19.29 19.86
C ILE A 6 -20.67 -18.12 20.08
N ILE A 7 -20.53 -17.63 21.32
CA ILE A 7 -19.58 -16.55 21.64
C ILE A 7 -18.13 -17.00 21.39
N ILE A 8 -17.78 -18.23 21.80
CA ILE A 8 -16.44 -18.79 21.59
C ILE A 8 -16.16 -18.96 20.10
N CYS A 9 -17.09 -19.53 19.32
CA CYS A 9 -16.96 -19.67 17.87
C CYS A 9 -16.82 -18.31 17.17
N SER A 10 -17.61 -17.30 17.57
CA SER A 10 -17.51 -15.95 17.02
C SER A 10 -16.15 -15.31 17.33
N LEU A 11 -15.60 -15.52 18.53
CA LEU A 11 -14.30 -14.99 18.91
C LEU A 11 -13.17 -15.64 18.10
N ILE A 12 -13.21 -16.95 17.91
CA ILE A 12 -12.23 -17.69 17.09
C ILE A 12 -12.26 -17.21 15.64
N LEU A 13 -13.45 -17.02 15.06
CA LEU A 13 -13.61 -16.49 13.70
C LEU A 13 -12.99 -15.09 13.59
N PHE A 14 -13.25 -14.23 14.57
CA PHE A 14 -12.70 -12.87 14.59
C PHE A 14 -11.17 -12.87 14.68
N VAL A 15 -10.58 -13.71 15.53
CA VAL A 15 -9.12 -13.87 15.64
C VAL A 15 -8.53 -14.37 14.32
N SER A 16 -9.17 -15.35 13.66
CA SER A 16 -8.70 -15.86 12.36
C SER A 16 -8.69 -14.79 11.27
N LEU A 17 -9.70 -13.91 11.22
CA LEU A 17 -9.74 -12.77 10.30
C LEU A 17 -8.59 -11.79 10.55
N ILE A 18 -8.26 -11.50 11.81
CA ILE A 18 -7.12 -10.63 12.15
C ILE A 18 -5.80 -11.24 11.69
N ILE A 19 -5.59 -12.54 11.89
CA ILE A 19 -4.37 -13.23 11.47
C ILE A 19 -4.22 -13.15 9.94
N VAL A 20 -5.28 -13.43 9.18
CA VAL A 20 -5.26 -13.33 7.72
C VAL A 20 -4.98 -11.90 7.27
N TYR A 21 -5.64 -10.91 7.88
CA TYR A 21 -5.45 -9.50 7.55
C TYR A 21 -4.00 -9.05 7.78
N THR A 22 -3.41 -9.41 8.92
CA THR A 22 -2.01 -9.08 9.23
C THR A 22 -1.03 -9.80 8.29
N GLY A 23 -1.31 -11.03 7.88
CA GLY A 23 -0.53 -11.76 6.88
C GLY A 23 -0.53 -11.10 5.51
N ILE A 24 -1.70 -10.65 5.04
CA ILE A 24 -1.85 -9.91 3.78
C ILE A 24 -1.08 -8.59 3.85
N GLN A 25 -1.23 -7.83 4.94
CA GLN A 25 -0.49 -6.56 5.09
C GLN A 25 1.03 -6.76 5.02
N ARG A 26 1.57 -7.77 5.69
CA ARG A 26 3.01 -8.04 5.67
C ARG A 26 3.53 -8.44 4.29
N THR A 27 2.77 -9.27 3.56
CA THR A 27 3.20 -9.80 2.26
C THR A 27 3.14 -8.75 1.16
N HIS A 28 2.26 -7.75 1.30
CA HIS A 28 2.02 -6.72 0.29
C HIS A 28 2.48 -5.32 0.73
N THR A 29 3.46 -5.27 1.63
CA THR A 29 4.17 -4.04 1.97
C THR A 29 5.50 -4.02 1.22
N PHE A 30 5.67 -3.03 0.35
CA PHE A 30 6.88 -2.84 -0.43
C PHE A 30 7.50 -1.49 -0.12
N THR A 31 8.82 -1.46 0.00
CA THR A 31 9.58 -0.21 0.15
C THR A 31 10.30 0.05 -1.16
N LEU A 32 9.84 1.04 -1.91
CA LEU A 32 10.53 1.56 -3.09
C LEU A 32 11.72 2.37 -2.58
N THR A 33 12.94 1.93 -2.87
CA THR A 33 14.16 2.62 -2.44
C THR A 33 14.68 3.55 -3.52
N GLU A 34 15.04 4.77 -3.12
CA GLU A 34 15.74 5.71 -4.00
C GLU A 34 17.18 5.23 -4.18
N ILE A 35 17.59 4.94 -5.42
CA ILE A 35 18.97 4.56 -5.74
C ILE A 35 19.60 5.70 -6.54
N ASN A 36 20.57 6.39 -5.93
CA ASN A 36 21.48 7.35 -6.58
C ASN A 36 20.82 8.57 -7.27
N GLY A 37 19.88 9.24 -6.62
CA GLY A 37 19.37 10.57 -7.04
C GLY A 37 18.71 10.59 -8.43
N THR A 38 18.39 9.41 -8.97
CA THR A 38 17.62 9.23 -10.19
C THR A 38 16.36 8.49 -9.76
N SER A 39 15.22 8.97 -10.27
CA SER A 39 13.87 8.46 -10.05
C SER A 39 13.81 6.99 -9.63
N LEU A 40 13.01 6.70 -8.60
CA LEU A 40 12.60 5.34 -8.20
C LEU A 40 12.54 4.47 -9.46
N LYS A 41 13.20 3.31 -9.41
CA LYS A 41 13.14 2.30 -10.49
C LYS A 41 11.72 2.24 -11.03
N GLU A 42 11.55 1.87 -12.30
CA GLU A 42 10.26 1.67 -12.99
C GLU A 42 9.40 0.53 -12.38
N GLU A 43 9.47 0.36 -11.07
CA GLU A 43 8.64 -0.43 -10.21
C GLU A 43 7.20 0.10 -10.27
N GLN A 44 6.33 -0.76 -10.79
CA GLN A 44 4.92 -0.46 -10.91
C GLN A 44 4.17 -1.22 -9.84
N ILE A 45 3.19 -0.54 -9.24
CA ILE A 45 2.37 -1.07 -8.18
C ILE A 45 0.94 -1.28 -8.65
N GLN A 46 0.30 -2.33 -8.13
CA GLN A 46 -1.11 -2.60 -8.36
C GLN A 46 -1.87 -2.64 -7.02
N PRO A 47 -2.89 -1.78 -6.81
CA PRO A 47 -3.70 -1.77 -5.61
C PRO A 47 -4.54 -3.05 -5.48
N ILE A 48 -4.47 -3.70 -4.32
CA ILE A 48 -5.24 -4.92 -4.06
C ILE A 48 -6.68 -4.61 -3.66
N PHE A 49 -6.88 -3.59 -2.82
CA PHE A 49 -8.20 -3.18 -2.29
C PHE A 49 -8.67 -1.82 -2.82
N GLY A 50 -7.94 -1.21 -3.76
CA GLY A 50 -8.22 0.14 -4.27
C GLY A 50 -7.97 1.26 -3.26
N ILE A 51 -7.42 0.93 -2.08
CA ILE A 51 -6.90 1.88 -1.11
C ILE A 51 -5.44 1.48 -0.87
N VAL A 52 -4.56 2.45 -1.00
CA VAL A 52 -3.13 2.28 -0.80
C VAL A 52 -2.69 3.25 0.29
N LYS A 53 -1.98 2.71 1.28
CA LYS A 53 -1.28 3.45 2.31
C LYS A 53 0.17 3.65 1.84
N VAL A 54 0.67 4.88 1.93
CA VAL A 54 2.06 5.22 1.64
C VAL A 54 2.66 6.00 2.80
N SER A 55 3.96 5.81 3.03
CA SER A 55 4.75 6.60 3.98
C SER A 55 6.16 6.77 3.45
N GLY A 56 6.74 7.95 3.64
CA GLY A 56 8.11 8.27 3.25
C GLY A 56 9.05 8.36 4.45
N ASN A 57 10.35 8.22 4.21
CA ASN A 57 11.40 8.54 5.20
C ASN A 57 11.86 10.01 5.14
N CYS A 58 11.42 10.76 4.14
CA CYS A 58 11.65 12.19 4.01
C CYS A 58 10.36 12.88 3.59
N ASP A 59 10.36 14.20 3.69
CA ASP A 59 9.23 15.02 3.28
C ASP A 59 9.16 15.09 1.76
N THR A 60 8.04 14.68 1.17
CA THR A 60 7.91 14.62 -0.29
C THR A 60 6.47 14.65 -0.75
N ASP A 61 6.24 14.98 -2.01
CA ASP A 61 4.97 14.71 -2.69
C ASP A 61 5.06 13.33 -3.34
N VAL A 62 3.97 12.55 -3.26
CA VAL A 62 3.91 11.23 -3.91
C VAL A 62 2.89 11.25 -5.04
N VAL A 63 3.37 11.00 -6.25
CA VAL A 63 2.56 10.99 -7.47
C VAL A 63 2.45 9.55 -7.97
N PHE A 64 1.21 9.08 -8.11
CA PHE A 64 0.88 7.80 -8.74
C PHE A 64 0.37 8.06 -10.15
N THR A 65 0.95 7.42 -11.17
CA THR A 65 0.50 7.61 -12.57
C THR A 65 -0.02 6.30 -13.13
N ASP A 66 -1.27 6.28 -13.59
CA ASP A 66 -1.86 5.12 -14.27
C ASP A 66 -1.06 4.83 -15.54
N VAL A 67 -0.52 3.61 -15.65
CA VAL A 67 0.37 3.20 -16.75
C VAL A 67 -0.37 3.17 -18.09
N GLU A 68 -1.67 2.84 -18.10
CA GLU A 68 -2.45 2.73 -19.33
C GLU A 68 -2.93 4.08 -19.83
N THR A 69 -3.35 4.96 -18.92
CA THR A 69 -4.03 6.22 -19.28
C THR A 69 -3.18 7.47 -19.07
N GLY A 70 -2.07 7.36 -18.33
CA GLY A 70 -1.25 8.50 -17.92
C GLY A 70 -1.91 9.40 -16.86
N VAL A 71 -3.07 9.03 -16.32
CA VAL A 71 -3.77 9.84 -15.31
C VAL A 71 -3.01 9.79 -14.00
N THR A 72 -2.71 10.97 -13.45
CA THR A 72 -1.98 11.13 -12.20
C THR A 72 -2.90 11.30 -11.01
N TYR A 73 -2.53 10.68 -9.89
CA TYR A 73 -3.17 10.77 -8.59
C TYR A 73 -2.10 11.16 -7.57
N THR A 74 -2.25 12.34 -6.97
CA THR A 74 -1.23 12.89 -6.07
C THR A 74 -1.70 12.81 -4.63
N ILE A 75 -0.88 12.24 -3.77
CA ILE A 75 -0.87 12.60 -2.37
C ILE A 75 0.09 13.78 -2.29
N GLY A 76 -0.37 14.91 -1.78
CA GLY A 76 0.50 16.07 -1.60
C GLY A 76 1.61 15.78 -0.58
N TYR A 77 1.96 16.81 0.18
CA TYR A 77 3.10 16.75 1.07
C TYR A 77 2.91 15.70 2.19
N ILE A 78 3.63 14.58 2.07
CA ILE A 78 3.76 13.60 3.14
C ILE A 78 4.94 13.99 4.03
N THR A 79 4.70 14.08 5.34
CA THR A 79 5.77 14.28 6.31
C THR A 79 6.50 12.96 6.59
N SER A 80 7.82 13.03 6.79
CA SER A 80 8.65 11.87 7.15
C SER A 80 8.04 11.08 8.31
N GLY A 81 7.93 9.76 8.13
CA GLY A 81 7.36 8.84 9.11
C GLY A 81 5.83 8.89 9.24
N VAL A 82 5.16 9.84 8.62
CA VAL A 82 3.70 9.90 8.55
C VAL A 82 3.22 9.06 7.37
N SER A 83 2.11 8.36 7.60
CA SER A 83 1.49 7.54 6.56
C SER A 83 0.17 8.11 6.11
N GLU A 84 0.00 8.24 4.81
CA GLU A 84 -1.22 8.71 4.17
C GLU A 84 -1.88 7.61 3.35
N LYS A 85 -3.16 7.82 3.00
CA LYS A 85 -3.95 6.87 2.21
C LYS A 85 -4.49 7.55 0.97
N ILE A 86 -4.39 6.89 -0.16
CA ILE A 86 -4.99 7.29 -1.43
C ILE A 86 -5.89 6.20 -1.98
N ARG A 87 -6.93 6.61 -2.70
CA ARG A 87 -7.81 5.70 -3.45
C ARG A 87 -7.31 5.61 -4.87
N LEU A 88 -7.04 4.39 -5.32
CA LEU A 88 -6.62 4.06 -6.67
C LEU A 88 -7.57 3.01 -7.25
N GLN A 89 -7.70 2.93 -8.57
CA GLN A 89 -8.54 1.89 -9.17
C GLN A 89 -7.91 0.52 -8.96
N ARG A 90 -8.69 -0.41 -8.43
CA ARG A 90 -8.27 -1.78 -8.16
C ARG A 90 -7.92 -2.50 -9.47
N GLY A 91 -6.81 -3.23 -9.47
CA GLY A 91 -6.38 -4.04 -10.62
C GLY A 91 -5.61 -3.28 -11.70
N LYS A 92 -5.53 -1.95 -11.63
CA LYS A 92 -4.68 -1.15 -12.53
C LYS A 92 -3.25 -1.03 -12.02
N TRP A 93 -2.32 -0.84 -12.95
CA TRP A 93 -0.91 -0.61 -12.65
C TRP A 93 -0.59 0.88 -12.62
N TYR A 94 0.23 1.28 -11.65
CA TYR A 94 0.65 2.65 -11.46
C TYR A 94 2.17 2.71 -11.30
N THR A 95 2.81 3.69 -11.93
CA THR A 95 4.16 4.11 -11.52
C THR A 95 4.05 5.01 -10.29
N VAL A 96 5.08 5.01 -9.45
CA VAL A 96 5.13 5.83 -8.24
C VAL A 96 6.37 6.69 -8.26
N ASN A 97 6.18 8.00 -8.12
CA ASN A 97 7.26 8.96 -8.02
C ASN A 97 7.17 9.70 -6.68
N GLY A 98 8.30 9.85 -6.02
CA GLY A 98 8.50 10.66 -4.82
C GLY A 98 9.96 10.59 -4.39
N ALA A 99 10.35 11.43 -3.44
CA ALA A 99 11.71 11.48 -2.92
C ALA A 99 11.90 10.49 -1.76
N GLY A 100 13.13 10.00 -1.59
CA GLY A 100 13.49 9.06 -0.55
C GLY A 100 12.85 7.69 -0.71
N ASN A 101 12.84 6.95 0.39
CA ASN A 101 12.29 5.61 0.45
C ASN A 101 10.79 5.68 0.75
N LEU A 102 9.98 5.13 -0.14
CA LEU A 102 8.52 5.08 0.01
C LEU A 102 8.07 3.67 0.36
N THR A 103 7.43 3.51 1.51
CA THR A 103 6.77 2.27 1.90
C THR A 103 5.29 2.31 1.52
N ILE A 104 4.85 1.33 0.74
CA ILE A 104 3.52 1.28 0.12
C ILE A 104 2.84 -0.06 0.46
N ASN A 105 1.60 -0.02 0.94
CA ASN A 105 0.79 -1.22 1.22
C ASN A 105 -0.72 -0.96 1.15
N PRO A 106 -1.56 -1.97 0.89
CA PRO A 106 -1.25 -3.27 0.33
C PRO A 106 -1.27 -3.23 -1.21
N VAL A 107 -0.14 -3.55 -1.83
CA VAL A 107 0.04 -3.54 -3.30
C VAL A 107 0.74 -4.80 -3.80
N ASN A 108 0.55 -5.14 -5.07
CA ASN A 108 1.48 -6.02 -5.79
C ASN A 108 2.57 -5.15 -6.42
N LEU A 109 3.79 -5.68 -6.49
CA LEU A 109 4.92 -5.04 -7.16
C LEU A 109 5.26 -5.82 -8.43
N ARG A 110 5.51 -5.12 -9.54
CA ARG A 110 6.21 -5.66 -10.70
C ARG A 110 7.42 -4.78 -11.01
N ILE A 111 8.50 -5.41 -11.41
CA ILE A 111 9.71 -4.75 -11.87
C ILE A 111 9.69 -4.89 -13.39
N GLU A 112 9.63 -3.75 -14.10
CA GLU A 112 9.89 -3.69 -15.55
C GLU A 112 11.35 -3.31 -15.81
#